data_AF-A0A438JIR8-F1
#
_entry.id   AF-A0A438JIR8-F1
#
_cell.length_a   1.000
_cell.length_b   1.000
_cell.length_c   1.000
_cell.angle_alpha   90.00
_cell.angle_beta   90.00
_cell.angle_gamma   90.00
#
_symmetry.space_group_name_H-M   'P 1'
#
loop_
_entity.id
_entity.type
_entity.pdbx_description
1 polymer ?
#
loop_
_entity_poly.entity_id
_entity_poly.type
_entity_poly.pdbx_seq_one_letter_code
_entity_poly.pdbx_strand_id
1 'polypeptide(L)'
;MDSIWLPVLQLTEIEGQLIITGHSLGGSVASLFTLCLLDGNLLKPKCRPFCITFGSPLVGGFDLQHSIWNSFFLHVVSNQDPVPGLFLPSGRGRSTPTSSHSQTTGYKPFGTSLLCSELVCACFDNPDLILGLLKVISSEVAGGLQDVDYGEILRNLKKRAICKGLPQVGERFADPFTAGIIMDLEIIGFDQTKLLQHNIDIETVISTMKAEARNLTQKNKASDAKKLNEIKIDMTQVELYKKNSKGLNMGYYDCFKNQVSKRDIHVEQFRVNLTRYWEDMVAQVQRKPHKEGATFRTRWLYAGMVYRRMVEPLDIAVFYVEGGTDYMKNKRSAHYKLLQQWYEEDVKPPSGDKLDSKKQKVSSILTEDSCFWAHVEEAILSCELLKSANSTLEQRKSSWDNLVKFEKYIMEQINNYAVSPEIFLVKSSFMKWWGVYEDYIYTSNNSYGSPLISFMKNGCYTEYR
;
A
#
# COMPACT_ATOMS: atom_id res chain seq x y z
N MET A 1 13.63 -5.39 39.66
CA MET A 1 13.28 -5.01 38.28
C MET A 1 11.76 -4.92 38.07
N ASP A 2 10.94 -5.18 39.08
CA ASP A 2 9.47 -5.28 38.94
C ASP A 2 8.70 -3.95 39.16
N SER A 3 9.36 -2.89 39.63
CA SER A 3 8.70 -1.61 39.96
C SER A 3 8.42 -0.70 38.76
N ILE A 4 9.10 -0.89 37.62
CA ILE A 4 8.93 -0.07 36.41
C ILE A 4 7.78 -0.59 35.53
N TRP A 5 7.44 -1.88 35.64
CA TRP A 5 6.40 -2.51 34.81
C TRP A 5 4.97 -2.28 35.32
N LEU A 6 4.81 -2.00 36.62
CA LEU A 6 3.48 -1.78 37.22
C LEU A 6 2.75 -0.56 36.63
N PRO A 7 3.39 0.63 36.48
CA PRO A 7 2.74 1.79 35.84
C PRO A 7 2.52 1.57 34.33
N VAL A 8 3.38 0.78 33.68
CA VAL A 8 3.32 0.49 32.25
C VAL A 8 2.11 -0.42 31.94
N LEU A 9 1.81 -1.41 32.80
CA LEU A 9 0.62 -2.26 32.68
C LEU A 9 -0.70 -1.48 32.86
N GLN A 10 -0.72 -0.47 33.73
CA GLN A 10 -1.89 0.40 33.92
C GLN A 10 -2.27 1.21 32.67
N LEU A 11 -1.33 1.46 31.74
CA LEU A 11 -1.62 2.11 30.45
C LEU A 11 -2.58 1.30 29.57
N THR A 12 -2.75 0.00 29.82
CA THR A 12 -3.71 -0.85 29.10
C THR A 12 -5.15 -0.71 29.59
N GLU A 13 -5.34 -0.07 30.75
CA GLU A 13 -6.65 0.12 31.38
C GLU A 13 -7.21 1.55 31.21
N ILE A 14 -6.41 2.50 30.71
CA ILE A 14 -6.84 3.90 30.53
C ILE A 14 -7.89 4.01 29.42
N GLU A 15 -9.10 4.40 29.80
CA GLU A 15 -10.15 4.87 28.91
C GLU A 15 -10.02 6.40 28.74
N GLY A 16 -9.48 6.86 27.61
CA GLY A 16 -9.25 8.29 27.36
C GLY A 16 -8.23 8.56 26.26
N GLN A 17 -7.68 9.78 26.20
CA GLN A 17 -6.54 10.11 25.33
C GLN A 17 -5.24 10.06 26.14
N LEU A 18 -4.27 9.25 25.68
CA LEU A 18 -2.95 9.16 26.30
C LEU A 18 -2.06 10.27 25.74
N ILE A 19 -1.75 11.27 26.55
CA ILE A 19 -0.78 12.33 26.20
C ILE A 19 0.54 11.99 26.85
N ILE A 20 1.59 11.94 26.04
CA ILE A 20 2.96 11.72 26.48
C ILE A 20 3.70 13.03 26.26
N THR A 21 4.42 13.51 27.27
CA THR A 21 5.07 14.82 27.18
C THR A 21 6.41 14.82 27.88
N GLY A 22 7.22 15.81 27.54
CA GLY A 22 8.49 16.08 28.19
C GLY A 22 9.11 17.37 27.69
N HIS A 23 9.98 17.94 28.52
CA HIS A 23 10.78 19.11 28.22
C HIS A 23 12.23 18.69 27.95
N SER A 24 12.90 19.33 26.99
CA SER A 24 14.29 19.08 26.64
C SER A 24 14.54 17.58 26.38
N LEU A 25 15.56 16.98 27.01
CA LEU A 25 15.84 15.54 26.90
C LEU A 25 14.64 14.67 27.31
N GLY A 26 13.82 15.12 28.26
CA GLY A 26 12.60 14.41 28.65
C GLY A 26 11.60 14.29 27.50
N GLY A 27 11.53 15.28 26.62
CA GLY A 27 10.67 15.21 25.43
C GLY A 27 11.24 14.29 24.34
N SER A 28 12.57 14.16 24.26
CA SER A 28 13.20 13.13 23.42
C SER A 28 12.85 11.72 23.90
N VAL A 29 12.89 11.49 25.22
CA VAL A 29 12.47 10.22 25.84
C VAL A 29 10.98 9.97 25.62
N ALA A 30 10.14 10.98 25.79
CA ALA A 30 8.70 10.91 25.51
C ALA A 30 8.42 10.50 24.05
N SER A 31 9.19 11.06 23.11
CA SER A 31 9.06 10.75 21.69
C SER A 31 9.43 9.29 21.39
N LEU A 32 10.56 8.82 21.90
CA LEU A 32 10.98 7.42 21.75
C LEU A 32 9.97 6.46 22.38
N PHE A 33 9.48 6.76 23.58
CA PHE A 33 8.48 5.95 24.25
C PHE A 33 7.18 5.86 23.43
N THR A 34 6.75 6.97 22.82
CA THR A 34 5.59 7.00 21.93
C THR A 34 5.82 6.13 20.69
N LEU A 35 7.00 6.21 20.07
CA LEU A 35 7.37 5.33 18.95
C LEU A 35 7.32 3.85 19.35
N CYS A 36 7.82 3.49 20.54
CA CYS A 36 7.74 2.10 21.02
C CYS A 36 6.30 1.62 21.26
N LEU A 37 5.39 2.50 21.70
CA LEU A 37 3.97 2.19 21.83
C LEU A 37 3.28 2.05 20.46
N LEU A 38 3.61 2.91 19.50
CA LEU A 38 3.07 2.85 18.13
C LEU A 38 3.57 1.63 17.36
N ASP A 39 4.84 1.27 17.54
CA ASP A 39 5.40 0.06 16.97
C ASP A 39 4.82 -1.19 17.63
N GLY A 40 4.19 -1.09 18.81
CA GLY A 40 3.44 -2.17 19.46
C GLY A 40 4.29 -3.35 19.93
N ASN A 41 5.59 -3.13 20.17
CA ASN A 41 6.51 -4.14 20.70
C ASN A 41 6.51 -4.21 22.23
N LEU A 42 6.08 -3.13 22.90
CA LEU A 42 6.01 -3.07 24.36
C LEU A 42 4.59 -3.36 24.88
N LEU A 43 3.57 -2.65 24.36
CA LEU A 43 2.17 -2.79 24.74
C LEU A 43 1.24 -2.31 23.62
N LYS A 44 0.00 -2.82 23.58
CA LYS A 44 -1.11 -2.27 22.78
C LYS A 44 -2.02 -1.45 23.69
N PRO A 45 -1.81 -0.12 23.85
CA PRO A 45 -2.74 0.70 24.60
C PRO A 45 -4.12 0.69 23.93
N LYS A 46 -5.20 0.72 24.73
CA LYS A 46 -6.58 0.82 24.22
C LYS A 46 -6.84 2.17 23.55
N CYS A 47 -6.04 3.18 23.90
CA CYS A 47 -6.11 4.54 23.38
C CYS A 47 -4.89 4.88 22.51
N ARG A 48 -5.08 5.79 21.55
CA ARG A 48 -4.01 6.26 20.67
C ARG A 48 -3.12 7.26 21.43
N PRO A 49 -1.79 7.04 21.52
CA PRO A 49 -0.89 7.98 22.20
C PRO A 49 -0.69 9.24 21.35
N PHE A 50 -0.57 10.41 21.98
CA PHE A 50 -0.18 11.66 21.32
C PHE A 50 0.98 12.29 22.10
N CYS A 51 2.09 12.56 21.42
CA CYS A 51 3.30 13.10 22.01
C CYS A 51 3.36 14.62 21.82
N ILE A 52 3.52 15.37 22.91
CA ILE A 52 3.75 16.81 22.88
C ILE A 52 5.07 17.09 23.57
N THR A 53 6.05 17.66 22.88
CA THR A 53 7.36 17.94 23.46
C THR A 53 7.66 19.43 23.47
N PHE A 54 8.46 19.89 24.43
CA PHE A 54 8.87 21.29 24.55
C PHE A 54 10.40 21.37 24.48
N GLY A 55 10.95 22.15 23.55
CA GLY A 55 12.39 22.42 23.48
C GLY A 55 13.27 21.18 23.36
N SER A 56 12.77 20.12 22.73
CA SER A 56 13.43 18.82 22.73
C SER A 56 14.39 18.68 21.54
N PRO A 57 15.60 18.12 21.73
CA PRO A 57 16.52 17.87 20.64
C PRO A 57 15.97 16.79 19.69
N LEU A 58 16.41 16.85 18.43
CA LEU A 58 16.03 15.87 17.40
C LEU A 58 16.42 14.44 17.81
N VAL A 59 15.52 13.50 17.56
CA VAL A 59 15.68 12.07 17.93
C VAL A 59 15.55 11.13 16.72
N GLY A 60 15.02 11.61 15.60
CA GLY A 60 14.68 10.78 14.44
C GLY A 60 15.79 10.71 13.39
N GLY A 61 15.83 9.63 12.61
CA GLY A 61 16.67 9.48 11.41
C GLY A 61 15.87 9.57 10.11
N PHE A 62 16.52 9.32 8.96
CA PHE A 62 15.87 9.37 7.63
C PHE A 62 14.59 8.50 7.54
N ASP A 63 14.57 7.34 8.19
CA ASP A 63 13.43 6.42 8.15
C ASP A 63 12.19 6.96 8.87
N LEU A 64 12.36 7.92 9.79
CA LEU A 64 11.25 8.53 10.55
C LEU A 64 10.69 9.80 9.89
N GLN A 65 11.45 10.43 8.99
CA GLN A 65 11.08 11.67 8.29
C GLN A 65 9.76 11.52 7.50
N HIS A 66 9.54 10.36 6.90
CA HIS A 66 8.35 10.04 6.10
C HIS A 66 7.39 9.08 6.82
N SER A 67 7.45 9.02 8.15
CA SER A 67 6.57 8.15 8.91
C SER A 67 5.14 8.68 8.95
N ILE A 68 4.19 7.79 8.73
CA ILE A 68 2.76 7.95 9.04
C ILE A 68 2.51 8.34 10.50
N TRP A 69 3.50 8.12 11.39
CA TRP A 69 3.40 8.47 12.78
C TRP A 69 3.57 9.97 13.02
N ASN A 70 3.93 10.78 12.01
CA ASN A 70 4.10 12.23 12.16
C ASN A 70 2.87 12.90 12.79
N SER A 71 1.66 12.44 12.47
CA SER A 71 0.41 12.97 13.04
C SER A 71 0.21 12.73 14.55
N PHE A 72 1.09 11.95 15.19
CA PHE A 72 1.07 11.67 16.63
C PHE A 72 2.06 12.50 17.42
N PHE A 73 2.85 13.37 16.78
CA PHE A 73 3.87 14.18 17.42
C PHE A 73 3.67 15.66 17.14
N LEU A 74 3.69 16.44 18.22
CA LEU A 74 3.73 17.90 18.19
C LEU A 74 4.96 18.39 18.94
N HIS A 75 5.93 18.94 18.23
CA HIS A 75 7.16 19.48 18.78
C HIS A 75 7.04 21.00 18.92
N VAL A 76 6.85 21.48 20.15
CA VAL A 76 6.79 22.92 20.46
C VAL A 76 8.21 23.45 20.63
N VAL A 77 8.57 24.43 19.80
CA VAL A 77 9.91 24.98 19.72
C VAL A 77 9.84 26.50 19.77
N SER A 78 10.57 27.12 20.70
CA SER A 78 10.74 28.57 20.72
C SER A 78 11.79 29.01 19.72
N ASN A 79 11.58 30.18 19.11
CA ASN A 79 12.59 30.86 18.30
C ASN A 79 13.82 31.34 19.10
N GLN A 80 13.77 31.28 20.43
CA GLN A 80 14.88 31.60 21.34
C GLN A 80 15.57 30.35 21.92
N ASP A 81 15.07 29.14 21.61
CA ASP A 81 15.59 27.90 22.17
C ASP A 81 16.54 27.18 21.18
N PRO A 82 17.85 27.11 21.45
CA PRO A 82 18.80 26.41 20.58
C PRO A 82 18.77 24.88 20.75
N VAL A 83 18.15 24.34 21.80
CA VAL A 83 18.20 22.91 22.16
C VAL A 83 17.64 22.01 21.04
N PRO A 84 16.51 22.34 20.38
CA PRO A 84 16.00 21.52 19.27
C PRO A 84 16.99 21.32 18.12
N GLY A 85 17.84 22.32 17.85
CA GLY A 85 18.87 22.23 16.82
C GLY A 85 20.27 21.84 17.33
N LEU A 86 20.40 21.41 18.59
CA LEU A 86 21.69 21.12 19.24
C LEU A 86 22.58 20.14 18.47
N PHE A 87 21.98 19.14 17.82
CA PHE A 87 22.70 18.11 17.06
C PHE A 87 22.81 18.42 15.56
N LEU A 88 22.53 19.65 15.14
CA LEU A 88 22.67 20.06 13.75
C LEU A 88 24.12 20.51 13.47
N PRO A 89 24.63 20.32 12.23
CA PRO A 89 25.97 20.74 11.89
C PRO A 89 26.05 22.28 11.98
N SER A 90 26.87 22.80 12.89
CA SER A 90 27.09 24.23 13.01
C SER A 90 27.86 24.75 11.80
N GLY A 91 27.27 25.65 11.02
CA GLY A 91 27.92 26.29 9.86
C GLY A 91 29.10 27.22 10.20
N ARG A 92 29.46 27.37 11.48
CA ARG A 92 30.61 28.15 11.94
C ARG A 92 31.48 27.37 12.93
N GLY A 93 32.67 26.98 12.47
CA GLY A 93 33.92 27.15 13.22
C GLY A 93 34.15 26.33 14.51
N ARG A 94 33.44 25.24 14.80
CA ARG A 94 33.97 24.23 15.74
C ARG A 94 34.80 23.23 14.96
N SER A 95 36.08 23.14 15.34
CA SER A 95 37.17 22.34 14.75
C SER A 95 36.68 21.13 13.95
N THR A 96 37.02 21.12 12.66
CA THR A 96 37.02 19.94 11.81
C THR A 96 37.67 18.76 12.54
N PRO A 97 36.97 17.65 12.78
CA PRO A 97 37.64 16.40 13.10
C PRO A 97 38.46 16.04 11.86
N THR A 98 39.76 15.87 12.03
CA THR A 98 40.75 15.49 11.00
C THR A 98 40.59 14.03 10.54
N SER A 99 39.35 13.58 10.33
CA SER A 99 39.02 12.28 9.74
C SER A 99 38.08 12.49 8.56
N SER A 100 38.37 11.82 7.45
CA SER A 100 37.68 11.83 6.15
C SER A 100 36.23 11.32 6.14
N HIS A 101 35.51 11.42 7.26
CA HIS A 101 34.08 11.18 7.35
C HIS A 101 33.38 12.51 7.64
N SER A 102 32.88 13.18 6.60
CA SER A 102 31.87 14.22 6.74
C SER A 102 30.62 13.59 7.35
N GLN A 103 30.55 13.53 8.67
CA GLN A 103 29.36 13.07 9.39
C GLN A 103 28.26 14.12 9.17
N THR A 104 27.48 13.95 8.11
CA THR A 104 26.12 14.49 8.09
C THR A 104 25.42 13.88 9.30
N THR A 105 25.04 14.72 10.26
CA THR A 105 24.32 14.26 11.44
C THR A 105 23.05 13.59 10.93
N GLY A 106 22.90 12.29 11.20
CA GLY A 106 21.77 11.50 10.69
C GLY A 106 20.40 11.93 11.24
N TYR A 107 20.36 12.94 12.12
CA TYR A 107 19.16 13.45 12.75
C TYR A 107 18.32 14.30 11.80
N LYS A 108 17.04 13.94 11.69
CA LYS A 108 16.03 14.63 10.88
C LYS A 108 14.79 14.95 11.71
N PRO A 109 14.14 16.09 11.47
CA PRO A 109 12.82 16.36 12.03
C PRO A 109 11.80 15.32 11.55
N PHE A 110 10.88 14.97 12.44
CA PHE A 110 9.69 14.20 12.16
C PHE A 110 8.54 14.81 12.98
N GLY A 111 7.30 14.44 12.69
CA GLY A 111 6.15 15.06 13.33
C GLY A 111 5.89 16.50 12.89
N THR A 112 4.86 17.10 13.48
CA THR A 112 4.51 18.51 13.28
C THR A 112 5.32 19.36 14.26
N SER A 113 5.96 20.43 13.78
CA SER A 113 6.65 21.40 14.62
C SER A 113 5.82 22.68 14.78
N LEU A 114 5.56 23.08 16.02
CA LEU A 114 4.95 24.36 16.36
C LEU A 114 6.06 25.33 16.75
N LEU A 115 6.44 26.21 15.83
CA LEU A 115 7.44 27.25 16.08
C LEU A 115 6.76 28.45 16.73
N CYS A 116 7.26 28.86 17.89
CA CYS A 116 6.69 29.90 18.73
C CYS A 116 7.66 31.07 18.90
N SER A 117 7.12 32.28 18.78
CA SER A 117 7.65 33.50 19.38
C SER A 117 6.92 33.76 20.70
N GLU A 118 7.28 34.80 21.44
CA GLU A 118 6.63 35.18 22.70
C GLU A 118 5.12 35.41 22.56
N LEU A 119 4.67 35.80 21.36
CA LEU A 119 3.29 36.25 21.10
C LEU A 119 2.57 35.51 19.97
N VAL A 120 3.24 34.69 19.16
CA VAL A 120 2.65 33.97 18.01
C VAL A 120 3.26 32.59 17.83
N CYS A 121 2.59 31.75 17.05
CA CYS A 121 3.12 30.46 16.62
C CYS A 121 2.64 30.10 15.21
N ALA A 122 3.42 29.28 14.50
CA ALA A 122 2.98 28.61 13.27
C ALA A 122 3.40 27.15 13.26
N CYS A 123 2.58 26.34 12.58
CA CYS A 123 2.81 24.91 12.41
C CYS A 123 3.53 24.64 11.09
N PHE A 124 4.50 23.74 11.15
CA PHE A 124 5.24 23.25 10.00
C PHE A 124 5.26 21.73 10.01
N ASP A 125 4.97 21.12 8.87
CA ASP A 125 5.00 19.66 8.68
C ASP A 125 6.19 19.23 7.80
N ASN A 126 6.69 20.12 6.93
CA ASN A 126 7.80 19.80 6.04
C ASN A 126 9.11 19.63 6.83
N PRO A 127 9.72 18.43 6.85
CA PRO A 127 10.91 18.16 7.65
C PRO A 127 12.17 18.91 7.17
N ASP A 128 12.31 19.19 5.87
CA ASP A 128 13.47 19.92 5.37
C ASP A 128 13.35 21.43 5.65
N LEU A 129 12.12 21.97 5.62
CA LEU A 129 11.84 23.33 6.06
C LEU A 129 12.08 23.48 7.57
N ILE A 130 11.55 22.57 8.39
CA ILE A 130 11.78 22.55 9.84
C ILE A 130 13.28 22.53 10.13
N LEU A 131 14.02 21.66 9.44
CA LEU A 131 15.47 21.56 9.59
C LEU A 131 16.18 22.87 9.24
N GLY A 132 15.75 23.57 8.19
CA GLY A 132 16.24 24.89 7.83
C GLY A 132 16.00 25.92 8.93
N LEU A 133 14.77 26.01 9.42
CA LEU A 133 14.39 26.97 10.47
C LEU A 133 15.12 26.71 11.79
N LEU A 134 15.31 25.45 12.18
CA LEU A 134 16.10 25.09 13.36
C LEU A 134 17.56 25.53 13.25
N LYS A 135 18.18 25.49 12.05
CA LYS A 135 19.54 25.99 11.85
C LYS A 135 19.66 27.50 12.05
N VAL A 136 18.63 28.25 11.64
CA VAL A 136 18.57 29.69 11.87
C VAL A 136 18.54 29.96 13.38
N ILE A 137 17.62 29.31 14.11
CA ILE A 137 17.50 29.46 15.56
C ILE A 137 18.83 29.15 16.27
N SER A 138 19.45 28.01 15.97
CA SER A 138 20.70 27.61 16.62
C SER A 138 21.89 28.52 16.30
N SER A 139 21.85 29.29 15.21
CA SER A 139 22.91 30.24 14.85
C SER A 139 22.75 31.61 15.51
N GLU A 140 21.52 32.03 15.80
CA GLU A 140 21.23 33.34 16.40
C GLU A 140 21.48 33.36 17.91
N VAL A 141 21.27 32.23 18.59
CA VAL A 141 21.52 32.09 20.03
C VAL A 141 23.01 31.83 20.28
N ALA A 142 23.85 32.81 19.94
CA ALA A 142 25.31 32.76 20.15
C ALA A 142 25.74 32.93 21.63
N GLY A 143 24.79 32.89 22.58
CA GLY A 143 24.95 33.30 23.97
C GLY A 143 24.56 32.26 25.03
N GLY A 144 24.88 30.98 24.81
CA GLY A 144 24.63 29.91 25.78
C GLY A 144 23.19 29.40 25.84
N LEU A 145 22.97 28.32 26.60
CA LEU A 145 21.63 27.75 26.83
C LEU A 145 20.81 28.74 27.67
N GLN A 146 19.99 29.56 27.01
CA GLN A 146 18.95 30.33 27.69
C GLN A 146 17.84 29.37 28.10
N ASP A 147 17.44 29.44 29.38
CA ASP A 147 16.29 28.70 29.89
C ASP A 147 15.02 29.38 29.39
N VAL A 148 14.37 28.76 28.39
CA VAL A 148 13.15 29.30 27.80
C VAL A 148 11.94 28.85 28.61
N ASP A 149 11.18 29.80 29.16
CA ASP A 149 9.92 29.52 29.84
C ASP A 149 8.79 29.26 28.81
N TYR A 150 8.70 28.01 28.35
CA TYR A 150 7.59 27.53 27.53
C TYR A 150 6.23 27.74 28.19
N GLY A 151 6.14 27.79 29.51
CA GLY A 151 4.91 28.08 30.24
C GLY A 151 4.41 29.50 30.00
N GLU A 152 5.30 30.48 29.98
CA GLU A 152 4.95 31.88 29.66
C GLU A 152 4.52 32.04 28.20
N ILE A 153 5.24 31.41 27.27
CA ILE A 153 4.86 31.38 25.84
C ILE A 153 3.43 30.84 25.69
N LEU A 154 3.12 29.69 26.30
CA LEU A 154 1.77 29.10 26.24
C LEU A 154 0.70 30.00 26.88
N ARG A 155 1.00 30.67 28.00
CA ARG A 155 0.08 31.63 28.62
C ARG A 155 -0.22 32.80 27.68
N ASN A 156 0.79 33.32 26.99
CA ASN A 156 0.64 34.44 26.07
C ASN A 156 -0.12 34.04 24.79
N LEU A 157 0.17 32.87 24.24
CA LEU A 157 -0.59 32.30 23.12
C LEU A 157 -2.08 32.11 23.50
N LYS A 158 -2.36 31.60 24.71
CA LYS A 158 -3.74 31.46 25.21
C LYS A 158 -4.44 32.81 25.34
N LYS A 159 -3.78 33.83 25.91
CA LYS A 159 -4.34 35.19 26.02
C LYS A 159 -4.65 35.77 24.64
N ARG A 160 -3.77 35.59 23.66
CA ARG A 160 -3.96 36.13 22.31
C ARG A 160 -5.03 35.40 21.51
N ALA A 161 -5.17 34.08 21.67
CA ALA A 161 -6.28 33.33 21.05
C ALA A 161 -7.65 33.86 21.49
N ILE A 162 -7.74 34.44 22.69
CA ILE A 162 -8.95 35.07 23.24
C ILE A 162 -9.12 36.51 22.68
N CYS A 163 -8.04 37.23 22.43
CA CYS A 163 -8.04 38.59 21.87
C CYS A 163 -7.89 38.57 20.34
N LYS A 164 -8.98 38.32 19.60
CA LYS A 164 -8.97 38.36 18.12
C LYS A 164 -8.73 39.78 17.58
N GLY A 165 -7.54 40.05 17.09
CA GLY A 165 -7.22 41.20 16.23
C GLY A 165 -5.92 40.96 15.46
N LEU A 166 -6.01 40.84 14.13
CA LEU A 166 -4.83 40.94 13.26
C LEU A 166 -4.41 42.42 13.12
N PRO A 167 -3.11 42.74 13.06
CA PRO A 167 -2.67 44.05 12.60
C PRO A 167 -3.15 44.28 11.15
N GLN A 168 -3.62 45.49 10.85
CA GLN A 168 -4.07 45.87 9.51
C GLN A 168 -2.90 45.84 8.52
N VAL A 169 -3.13 45.20 7.36
CA VAL A 169 -2.15 45.02 6.29
C VAL A 169 -2.17 46.24 5.36
N GLY A 170 -0.97 46.78 5.08
CA GLY A 170 -0.76 47.75 4.00
C GLY A 170 -0.68 47.08 2.62
N GLU A 171 -1.06 47.80 1.58
CA GLU A 171 -1.14 47.39 0.16
C GLU A 171 0.21 46.95 -0.46
N ARG A 172 0.79 45.82 -0.04
CA ARG A 172 2.05 45.30 -0.65
C ARG A 172 1.94 43.97 -1.39
N PHE A 173 0.83 43.24 -1.31
CA PHE A 173 0.78 41.87 -1.82
C PHE A 173 -0.39 41.62 -2.78
N ALA A 174 -0.09 40.96 -3.91
CA ALA A 174 -1.09 40.58 -4.91
C ALA A 174 -1.86 39.29 -4.56
N ASP A 175 -1.30 38.43 -3.70
CA ASP A 175 -1.91 37.17 -3.24
C ASP A 175 -2.05 37.17 -1.70
N PRO A 176 -3.28 37.23 -1.15
CA PRO A 176 -3.54 37.24 0.28
C PRO A 176 -2.97 36.03 1.04
N PHE A 177 -2.85 34.86 0.38
CA PHE A 177 -2.30 33.66 1.00
C PHE A 177 -0.77 33.76 1.18
N THR A 178 -0.07 34.31 0.18
CA THR A 178 1.37 34.59 0.28
C THR A 178 1.66 35.65 1.34
N ALA A 179 0.83 36.70 1.39
CA ALA A 179 0.94 37.73 2.42
C ALA A 179 0.84 37.14 3.83
N GLY A 180 -0.12 36.24 4.06
CA GLY A 180 -0.29 35.53 5.33
C GLY A 180 0.96 34.76 5.75
N ILE A 181 1.54 33.97 4.85
CA ILE A 181 2.75 33.18 5.12
C ILE A 181 3.93 34.09 5.49
N ILE A 182 4.17 35.16 4.72
CA ILE A 182 5.28 36.09 4.99
C ILE A 182 5.11 36.74 6.36
N MET A 183 3.90 37.21 6.67
CA MET A 183 3.61 37.79 7.98
C MET A 183 3.84 36.81 9.12
N ASP A 184 3.34 35.58 9.00
CA ASP A 184 3.51 34.56 10.05
C ASP A 184 5.01 34.28 10.30
N LEU A 185 5.82 34.17 9.24
CA LEU A 185 7.27 33.98 9.35
C LEU A 185 7.96 35.18 10.03
N GLU A 186 7.64 36.41 9.61
CA GLU A 186 8.21 37.62 10.19
C GLU A 186 7.87 37.75 11.68
N ILE A 187 6.61 37.52 12.07
CA ILE A 187 6.17 37.66 13.46
C ILE A 187 6.75 36.54 14.34
N ILE A 188 7.05 35.37 13.77
CA ILE A 188 7.75 34.28 14.48
C ILE A 188 9.27 34.53 14.53
N GLY A 189 9.79 35.53 13.83
CA GLY A 189 11.19 35.97 13.91
C GLY A 189 12.08 35.50 12.76
N PHE A 190 11.48 35.03 11.67
CA PHE A 190 12.14 34.58 10.44
C PHE A 190 11.95 35.58 9.30
N ASP A 191 12.60 36.74 9.39
CA ASP A 191 12.59 37.71 8.31
C ASP A 191 13.38 37.22 7.07
N GLN A 192 13.12 37.84 5.92
CA GLN A 192 13.75 37.46 4.65
C GLN A 192 15.28 37.54 4.69
N THR A 193 15.85 38.48 5.45
CA THR A 193 17.31 38.63 5.53
C THR A 193 17.95 37.49 6.32
N LYS A 194 17.32 37.05 7.42
CA LYS A 194 17.76 35.91 8.22
C LYS A 194 17.70 34.61 7.43
N LEU A 195 16.61 34.38 6.71
CA LEU A 195 16.46 33.18 5.88
C LEU A 195 17.55 33.11 4.79
N LEU A 196 17.81 34.23 4.11
CA LEU A 196 18.85 34.31 3.08
C LEU A 196 20.27 34.09 3.62
N GLN A 197 20.58 34.57 4.83
CA GLN A 197 21.88 34.31 5.47
C GLN A 197 22.15 32.82 5.69
N HIS A 198 21.10 32.01 5.79
CA HIS A 198 21.14 30.56 5.94
C HIS A 198 20.85 29.79 4.65
N ASN A 199 20.91 30.48 3.49
CA ASN A 199 20.65 29.90 2.18
C ASN A 199 19.23 29.29 2.06
N ILE A 200 18.26 29.88 2.75
CA ILE A 200 16.84 29.54 2.66
C ILE A 200 16.15 30.63 1.85
N ASP A 201 15.66 30.26 0.67
CA ASP A 201 14.91 31.16 -0.19
C ASP A 201 13.43 31.22 0.25
N ILE A 202 12.93 32.44 0.48
CA ILE A 202 11.55 32.68 0.94
C ILE A 202 10.52 32.18 -0.07
N GLU A 203 10.81 32.24 -1.37
CA GLU A 203 9.92 31.71 -2.42
C GLU A 203 9.84 30.18 -2.34
N THR A 204 10.93 29.53 -1.98
CA THR A 204 10.97 28.09 -1.69
C THR A 204 10.13 27.73 -0.45
N VAL A 205 10.15 28.56 0.61
CA VAL A 205 9.29 28.38 1.79
C VAL A 205 7.81 28.55 1.43
N ILE A 206 7.47 29.63 0.73
CA ILE A 206 6.10 29.94 0.28
C ILE A 206 5.55 28.82 -0.60
N SER A 207 6.33 28.35 -1.57
CA SER A 207 5.91 27.27 -2.47
C SER A 207 5.70 25.95 -1.74
N THR A 208 6.55 25.64 -0.75
CA THR A 208 6.41 24.46 0.11
C THR A 208 5.12 24.53 0.94
N MET A 209 4.89 25.63 1.66
CA MET A 209 3.68 25.81 2.47
C MET A 209 2.40 25.83 1.63
N LYS A 210 2.44 26.43 0.43
CA LYS A 210 1.34 26.35 -0.56
C LYS A 210 1.06 24.92 -1.00
N ALA A 211 2.10 24.14 -1.28
CA ALA A 211 1.95 22.75 -1.70
C ALA A 211 1.35 21.89 -0.58
N GLU A 212 1.73 22.12 0.68
CA GLU A 212 1.16 21.43 1.84
C GLU A 212 -0.32 21.73 2.03
N ALA A 213 -0.71 23.01 1.98
CA ALA A 213 -2.12 23.41 2.06
C ALA A 213 -2.97 22.81 0.93
N ARG A 214 -2.42 22.73 -0.29
CA ARG A 214 -3.07 22.08 -1.44
C ARG A 214 -3.17 20.57 -1.27
N ASN A 215 -2.12 19.91 -0.75
CA ASN A 215 -2.11 18.47 -0.48
C ASN A 215 -3.16 18.07 0.56
N LEU A 216 -3.36 18.88 1.62
CA LEU A 216 -4.45 18.69 2.58
C LEU A 216 -5.83 18.77 1.90
N THR A 217 -5.98 19.67 0.94
CA THR A 217 -7.21 19.85 0.16
C THR A 217 -7.43 18.74 -0.88
N GLN A 218 -6.36 18.16 -1.46
CA GLN A 218 -6.42 17.01 -2.37
C GLN A 218 -6.64 15.67 -1.64
N LYS A 219 -6.18 15.53 -0.39
CA LYS A 219 -6.51 14.40 0.53
C LYS A 219 -7.96 14.43 1.02
N ASN A 220 -8.86 15.13 0.33
CA ASN A 220 -10.28 14.99 0.58
C ASN A 220 -10.73 13.57 0.20
N LYS A 221 -11.21 12.83 1.21
CA LYS A 221 -11.82 11.48 1.13
C LYS A 221 -12.78 11.28 -0.05
N ALA A 222 -13.31 12.36 -0.64
CA ALA A 222 -14.14 12.36 -1.83
C ALA A 222 -13.42 11.83 -3.10
N SER A 223 -12.13 12.11 -3.28
CA SER A 223 -11.36 11.62 -4.44
C SER A 223 -11.17 10.09 -4.38
N ASP A 224 -10.77 9.58 -3.21
CA ASP A 224 -10.61 8.14 -2.98
C ASP A 224 -11.95 7.38 -3.07
N ALA A 225 -13.04 7.98 -2.57
CA ALA A 225 -14.38 7.40 -2.67
C ALA A 225 -14.87 7.36 -4.12
N LYS A 226 -14.59 8.39 -4.92
CA LYS A 226 -14.93 8.43 -6.34
C LYS A 226 -14.16 7.37 -7.13
N LYS A 227 -12.83 7.29 -6.96
CA LYS A 227 -11.98 6.26 -7.59
C LYS A 227 -12.46 4.85 -7.20
N LEU A 228 -12.80 4.64 -5.93
CA LEU A 228 -13.34 3.35 -5.47
C LEU A 228 -14.68 3.00 -6.14
N ASN A 229 -15.57 3.97 -6.33
CA ASN A 229 -16.85 3.74 -7.01
C ASN A 229 -16.64 3.41 -8.48
N GLU A 230 -15.73 4.09 -9.17
CA GLU A 230 -15.35 3.78 -10.56
C GLU A 230 -14.84 2.33 -10.67
N ILE A 231 -13.95 1.91 -9.77
CA ILE A 231 -13.41 0.55 -9.74
C ILE A 231 -14.48 -0.51 -9.44
N LYS A 232 -15.47 -0.20 -8.60
CA LYS A 232 -16.62 -1.08 -8.39
C LYS A 232 -17.49 -1.21 -9.64
N ILE A 233 -17.68 -0.11 -10.38
CA ILE A 233 -18.40 -0.13 -11.65
C ILE A 233 -17.65 -1.02 -12.63
N ASP A 234 -16.34 -0.81 -12.81
CA ASP A 234 -15.51 -1.61 -13.71
C ASP A 234 -15.58 -3.11 -13.36
N MET A 235 -15.47 -3.46 -12.07
CA MET A 235 -15.64 -4.86 -11.62
C MET A 235 -17.04 -5.41 -11.99
N THR A 236 -18.10 -4.64 -11.73
CA THR A 236 -19.48 -5.04 -12.05
C THR A 236 -19.65 -5.28 -13.55
N GLN A 237 -18.99 -4.48 -14.40
CA GLN A 237 -19.02 -4.66 -15.84
C GLN A 237 -18.33 -5.96 -16.27
N VAL A 238 -17.20 -6.32 -15.65
CA VAL A 238 -16.52 -7.60 -15.89
C VAL A 238 -17.38 -8.78 -15.43
N GLU A 239 -18.07 -8.67 -14.28
CA GLU A 239 -19.03 -9.68 -13.81
C GLU A 239 -20.21 -9.85 -14.77
N LEU A 240 -20.78 -8.74 -15.25
CA LEU A 240 -21.86 -8.74 -16.22
C LEU A 240 -21.40 -9.36 -17.56
N TYR A 241 -20.19 -9.03 -18.00
CA TYR A 241 -19.57 -9.65 -19.16
C TYR A 241 -19.48 -11.17 -18.98
N LYS A 242 -18.97 -11.62 -17.83
CA LYS A 242 -18.87 -13.05 -17.51
C LYS A 242 -20.22 -13.76 -17.57
N LYS A 243 -21.27 -13.15 -17.01
CA LYS A 243 -22.64 -13.67 -17.09
C LYS A 243 -23.15 -13.76 -18.53
N ASN A 244 -22.90 -12.75 -19.34
CA ASN A 244 -23.34 -12.72 -20.74
C ASN A 244 -22.62 -13.77 -21.59
N SER A 245 -21.34 -14.01 -21.34
CA SER A 245 -20.52 -14.99 -22.07
C SER A 245 -20.95 -16.44 -21.80
N LYS A 246 -21.62 -16.73 -20.67
CA LYS A 246 -22.27 -18.03 -20.43
C LYS A 246 -23.34 -18.33 -21.49
N GLY A 247 -24.11 -17.32 -21.91
CA GLY A 247 -25.18 -17.49 -22.91
C GLY A 247 -24.69 -17.90 -24.30
N LEU A 248 -23.40 -17.74 -24.58
CA LEU A 248 -22.75 -18.13 -25.84
C LEU A 248 -22.15 -19.55 -25.80
N ASN A 249 -22.30 -20.28 -24.68
CA ASN A 249 -21.70 -21.59 -24.43
C ASN A 249 -20.17 -21.64 -24.61
N MET A 250 -19.50 -20.51 -24.36
CA MET A 250 -18.06 -20.35 -24.56
C MET A 250 -17.33 -19.94 -23.28
N GLY A 251 -17.98 -19.18 -22.40
CA GLY A 251 -17.36 -18.68 -21.17
C GLY A 251 -16.55 -17.43 -21.43
N TYR A 252 -16.33 -16.64 -20.38
CA TYR A 252 -15.80 -15.29 -20.53
C TYR A 252 -14.33 -15.24 -20.95
N TYR A 253 -13.53 -16.22 -20.52
CA TYR A 253 -12.14 -16.37 -20.93
C TYR A 253 -12.02 -16.54 -22.45
N ASP A 254 -12.69 -17.56 -23.01
CA ASP A 254 -12.66 -17.82 -24.45
C ASP A 254 -13.35 -16.72 -25.28
N CYS A 255 -14.45 -16.12 -24.80
CA CYS A 255 -15.07 -14.99 -25.48
C CYS A 255 -14.09 -13.82 -25.64
N PHE A 256 -13.35 -13.53 -24.57
CA PHE A 256 -12.37 -12.45 -24.55
C PHE A 256 -11.16 -12.78 -25.43
N LYS A 257 -10.61 -14.00 -25.28
CA LYS A 257 -9.48 -14.50 -26.09
C LYS A 257 -9.76 -14.41 -27.59
N ASN A 258 -10.98 -14.77 -28.01
CA ASN A 258 -11.36 -14.85 -29.42
C ASN A 258 -11.95 -13.54 -29.98
N GLN A 259 -12.07 -12.48 -29.16
CA GLN A 259 -12.68 -11.19 -29.52
C GLN A 259 -14.03 -11.33 -30.28
N VAL A 260 -14.93 -12.16 -29.73
CA VAL A 260 -16.20 -12.55 -30.36
C VAL A 260 -17.19 -11.39 -30.51
N SER A 261 -17.03 -10.29 -29.76
CA SER A 261 -17.98 -9.17 -29.69
C SER A 261 -17.31 -7.81 -29.58
N LYS A 262 -17.99 -6.77 -30.08
CA LYS A 262 -17.64 -5.36 -29.79
C LYS A 262 -17.60 -5.05 -28.28
N ARG A 263 -18.29 -5.84 -27.44
CA ARG A 263 -18.25 -5.71 -25.98
C ARG A 263 -16.85 -6.02 -25.41
N ASP A 264 -16.03 -6.79 -26.12
CA ASP A 264 -14.69 -7.17 -25.68
C ASP A 264 -13.75 -5.96 -25.61
N ILE A 265 -13.98 -4.96 -26.47
CA ILE A 265 -13.26 -3.67 -26.45
C ILE A 265 -13.51 -2.91 -25.14
N HIS A 266 -14.74 -2.96 -24.61
CA HIS A 266 -15.05 -2.30 -23.33
C HIS A 266 -14.47 -3.06 -22.14
N VAL A 267 -14.46 -4.40 -22.21
CA VAL A 267 -13.86 -5.24 -21.16
C VAL A 267 -12.35 -5.04 -21.06
N GLU A 268 -11.65 -4.86 -22.18
CA GLU A 268 -10.24 -4.49 -22.20
C GLU A 268 -9.99 -3.21 -21.39
N GLN A 269 -10.81 -2.17 -21.58
CA GLN A 269 -10.69 -0.91 -20.86
C GLN A 269 -10.91 -1.10 -19.34
N PHE A 270 -11.93 -1.87 -18.96
CA PHE A 270 -12.19 -2.19 -17.55
C PHE A 270 -11.04 -2.99 -16.94
N ARG A 271 -10.48 -3.97 -17.67
CA ARG A 271 -9.31 -4.75 -17.25
C ARG A 271 -8.15 -3.83 -16.91
N VAL A 272 -7.76 -2.96 -17.85
CA VAL A 272 -6.63 -2.03 -17.69
C VAL A 272 -6.83 -1.09 -16.50
N ASN A 273 -8.05 -0.59 -16.29
CA ASN A 273 -8.36 0.28 -15.15
C ASN A 273 -8.24 -0.44 -13.81
N LEU A 274 -8.81 -1.66 -13.72
CA LEU A 274 -8.70 -2.51 -12.54
C LEU A 274 -7.24 -2.84 -12.23
N THR A 275 -6.45 -3.23 -13.24
CA THR A 275 -5.04 -3.56 -13.07
C THR A 275 -4.24 -2.38 -12.53
N ARG A 276 -4.38 -1.19 -13.13
CA ARG A 276 -3.70 0.01 -12.66
C ARG A 276 -4.04 0.34 -11.20
N TYR A 277 -5.32 0.22 -10.82
CA TYR A 277 -5.73 0.47 -9.44
C TYR A 277 -5.11 -0.52 -8.46
N TRP A 278 -5.10 -1.81 -8.78
CA TRP A 278 -4.54 -2.82 -7.88
C TRP A 278 -3.02 -2.78 -7.80
N GLU A 279 -2.33 -2.40 -8.87
CA GLU A 279 -0.89 -2.11 -8.84
C GLU A 279 -0.58 -0.92 -7.93
N ASP A 280 -1.31 0.20 -8.06
CA ASP A 280 -1.19 1.35 -7.17
C ASP A 280 -1.44 0.96 -5.71
N MET A 281 -2.45 0.14 -5.46
CA MET A 281 -2.82 -0.32 -4.12
C MET A 281 -1.75 -1.20 -3.49
N VAL A 282 -1.21 -2.16 -4.25
CA VAL A 282 -0.12 -3.03 -3.79
C VAL A 282 1.12 -2.20 -3.47
N ALA A 283 1.49 -1.25 -4.35
CA ALA A 283 2.61 -0.35 -4.12
C ALA A 283 2.43 0.51 -2.86
N GLN A 284 1.21 0.98 -2.59
CA GLN A 284 0.89 1.72 -1.36
C GLN A 284 1.05 0.85 -0.11
N VAL A 285 0.65 -0.42 -0.15
CA VAL A 285 0.84 -1.35 0.99
C VAL A 285 2.32 -1.57 1.27
N GLN A 286 3.13 -1.75 0.22
CA GLN A 286 4.57 -2.00 0.37
C GLN A 286 5.33 -0.80 0.96
N ARG A 287 4.83 0.42 0.75
CA ARG A 287 5.42 1.65 1.33
C ARG A 287 5.05 1.87 2.80
N LYS A 288 4.08 1.12 3.35
CA LYS A 288 3.63 1.30 4.74
C LYS A 288 4.44 0.47 5.73
N PRO A 289 4.60 0.93 6.99
CA PRO A 289 5.17 0.13 8.06
C PRO A 289 4.42 -1.21 8.23
N HIS A 290 5.12 -2.25 8.67
CA HIS A 290 4.63 -3.64 8.65
C HIS A 290 3.24 -3.83 9.29
N LYS A 291 2.98 -3.25 10.47
CA LYS A 291 1.69 -3.40 11.19
C LYS A 291 0.52 -2.69 10.49
N GLU A 292 0.76 -1.53 9.89
CA GLU A 292 -0.28 -0.84 9.12
C GLU A 292 -0.49 -1.46 7.75
N GLY A 293 0.59 -1.94 7.12
CA GLY A 293 0.52 -2.81 5.95
C GLY A 293 -0.43 -3.98 6.20
N ALA A 294 -0.30 -4.68 7.33
CA ALA A 294 -1.20 -5.78 7.71
C ALA A 294 -2.66 -5.33 7.88
N THR A 295 -2.94 -4.29 8.68
CA THR A 295 -4.33 -3.80 8.85
C THR A 295 -4.96 -3.30 7.55
N PHE A 296 -4.17 -2.66 6.69
CA PHE A 296 -4.61 -2.21 5.37
C PHE A 296 -4.87 -3.39 4.44
N ARG A 297 -4.01 -4.42 4.45
CA ARG A 297 -4.25 -5.68 3.73
C ARG A 297 -5.59 -6.26 4.14
N THR A 298 -5.84 -6.48 5.44
CA THR A 298 -7.08 -7.10 5.94
C THR A 298 -8.35 -6.43 5.41
N ARG A 299 -8.34 -5.10 5.27
CA ARG A 299 -9.48 -4.33 4.74
C ARG A 299 -9.77 -4.63 3.26
N TRP A 300 -8.76 -4.95 2.47
CA TRP A 300 -8.84 -5.09 1.01
C TRP A 300 -8.60 -6.51 0.49
N LEU A 301 -8.21 -7.47 1.34
CA LEU A 301 -7.91 -8.86 0.99
C LEU A 301 -8.99 -9.50 0.12
N TYR A 302 -10.25 -9.44 0.56
CA TYR A 302 -11.37 -10.06 -0.16
C TYR A 302 -11.56 -9.45 -1.55
N ALA A 303 -11.53 -8.12 -1.66
CA ALA A 303 -11.68 -7.43 -2.93
C ALA A 303 -10.51 -7.74 -3.87
N GLY A 304 -9.28 -7.81 -3.34
CA GLY A 304 -8.08 -8.14 -4.10
C GLY A 304 -8.11 -9.58 -4.63
N MET A 305 -8.67 -10.50 -3.85
CA MET A 305 -8.87 -11.89 -4.27
C MET A 305 -9.93 -12.04 -5.35
N VAL A 306 -11.05 -11.35 -5.24
CA VAL A 306 -12.08 -11.34 -6.30
C VAL A 306 -11.50 -10.75 -7.58
N TYR A 307 -10.77 -9.63 -7.48
CA TYR A 307 -10.05 -9.04 -8.61
C TYR A 307 -9.11 -10.04 -9.27
N ARG A 308 -8.21 -10.67 -8.48
CA ARG A 308 -7.26 -11.66 -9.00
C ARG A 308 -7.98 -12.78 -9.76
N ARG A 309 -9.05 -13.35 -9.18
CA ARG A 309 -9.80 -14.45 -9.79
C ARG A 309 -10.63 -14.05 -11.01
N MET A 310 -11.04 -12.78 -11.11
CA MET A 310 -11.81 -12.27 -12.25
C MET A 310 -10.91 -11.84 -13.41
N VAL A 311 -9.82 -11.13 -13.11
CA VAL A 311 -9.02 -10.35 -14.08
C VAL A 311 -7.77 -11.09 -14.56
N GLU A 312 -7.07 -11.83 -13.70
CA GLU A 312 -5.85 -12.55 -14.11
C GLU A 312 -6.09 -13.55 -15.26
N PRO A 313 -7.25 -14.26 -15.34
CA PRO A 313 -7.61 -15.03 -16.53
C PRO A 313 -7.63 -14.23 -17.83
N LEU A 314 -8.03 -12.95 -17.79
CA LEU A 314 -8.07 -12.09 -18.98
C LEU A 314 -6.65 -11.66 -19.39
N ASP A 315 -5.76 -11.41 -18.43
CA ASP A 315 -4.34 -11.14 -18.73
C ASP A 315 -3.64 -12.38 -19.29
N ILE A 316 -3.98 -13.57 -18.80
CA ILE A 316 -3.53 -14.86 -19.35
C ILE A 316 -4.00 -15.00 -20.80
N ALA A 317 -5.27 -14.69 -21.09
CA ALA A 317 -5.80 -14.77 -22.44
C ALA A 317 -5.00 -13.90 -23.42
N VAL A 318 -4.68 -12.65 -23.06
CA VAL A 318 -3.84 -11.76 -23.89
C VAL A 318 -2.47 -12.37 -24.12
N PHE A 319 -1.81 -12.83 -23.05
CA PHE A 319 -0.46 -13.38 -23.14
C PHE A 319 -0.34 -14.55 -24.13
N TYR A 320 -1.29 -15.49 -24.10
CA TYR A 320 -1.26 -16.64 -25.01
C TYR A 320 -1.74 -16.29 -26.42
N VAL A 321 -2.59 -15.27 -26.60
CA VAL A 321 -2.94 -14.74 -27.95
C VAL A 321 -1.72 -14.11 -28.63
N GLU A 322 -0.84 -13.46 -27.85
CA GLU A 322 0.41 -12.88 -28.34
C GLU A 322 1.51 -13.93 -28.63
N GLY A 323 1.21 -15.23 -28.45
CA GLY A 323 2.16 -16.32 -28.66
C GLY A 323 3.12 -16.55 -27.49
N GLY A 324 2.77 -16.05 -26.30
CA GLY A 324 3.51 -16.33 -25.06
C GLY A 324 3.47 -17.81 -24.68
N THR A 325 4.49 -18.24 -23.93
CA THR A 325 4.59 -19.58 -23.32
C THR A 325 5.04 -19.43 -21.87
N ASP A 326 4.67 -20.35 -20.99
CA ASP A 326 5.00 -20.36 -19.57
C ASP A 326 4.68 -19.03 -18.85
N TYR A 327 3.38 -18.70 -18.77
CA TYR A 327 2.89 -17.46 -18.14
C TYR A 327 3.43 -17.26 -16.71
N MET A 328 3.51 -18.35 -15.95
CA MET A 328 3.91 -18.33 -14.53
C MET A 328 5.32 -17.80 -14.35
N LYS A 329 6.24 -18.18 -15.25
CA LYS A 329 7.64 -17.75 -15.23
C LYS A 329 7.84 -16.42 -15.95
N ASN A 330 7.19 -16.22 -17.09
CA ASN A 330 7.57 -15.18 -18.04
C ASN A 330 6.80 -13.86 -17.90
N LYS A 331 5.55 -13.87 -17.41
CA LYS A 331 4.69 -12.67 -17.45
C LYS A 331 3.89 -12.38 -16.18
N ARG A 332 3.69 -13.36 -15.30
CA ARG A 332 2.85 -13.19 -14.11
C ARG A 332 3.32 -12.00 -13.25
N SER A 333 2.50 -10.95 -13.22
CA SER A 333 2.82 -9.68 -12.58
C SER A 333 3.00 -9.82 -11.06
N ALA A 334 3.88 -8.98 -10.49
CA ALA A 334 4.21 -9.03 -9.07
C ALA A 334 3.00 -8.76 -8.16
N HIS A 335 2.06 -7.92 -8.61
CA HIS A 335 0.89 -7.57 -7.81
C HIS A 335 -0.03 -8.79 -7.58
N TYR A 336 -0.21 -9.67 -8.58
CA TYR A 336 -0.98 -10.92 -8.40
C TYR A 336 -0.33 -11.87 -7.40
N LYS A 337 1.01 -12.01 -7.47
CA LYS A 337 1.78 -12.85 -6.54
C LYS A 337 1.65 -12.34 -5.10
N LEU A 338 1.78 -11.02 -4.90
CA LEU A 338 1.65 -10.40 -3.58
C LEU A 338 0.23 -10.51 -3.03
N LEU A 339 -0.80 -10.30 -3.84
CA LEU A 339 -2.20 -10.48 -3.42
C LEU A 339 -2.50 -11.92 -3.02
N GLN A 340 -1.95 -12.90 -3.74
CA GLN A 340 -2.07 -14.31 -3.37
C GLN A 340 -1.35 -14.60 -2.04
N GLN A 341 -0.09 -14.16 -1.92
CA GLN A 341 0.71 -14.36 -0.71
C GLN A 341 0.01 -13.78 0.53
N TRP A 342 -0.48 -12.54 0.46
CA TRP A 342 -1.15 -11.91 1.60
C TRP A 342 -2.42 -12.64 2.02
N TYR A 343 -3.14 -13.24 1.07
CA TYR A 343 -4.31 -14.04 1.39
C TYR A 343 -3.94 -15.36 2.08
N GLU A 344 -2.89 -16.04 1.62
CA GLU A 344 -2.41 -17.29 2.21
C GLU A 344 -1.81 -17.08 3.62
N GLU A 345 -1.18 -15.93 3.87
CA GLU A 345 -0.68 -15.54 5.20
C GLU A 345 -1.82 -15.30 6.21
N ASP A 346 -2.91 -14.63 5.79
CA ASP A 346 -3.99 -14.20 6.68
C ASP A 346 -5.14 -15.22 6.82
N VAL A 347 -5.31 -16.15 5.87
CA VAL A 347 -6.37 -17.16 5.90
C VAL A 347 -5.84 -18.50 6.40
N LYS A 348 -6.26 -18.88 7.61
CA LYS A 348 -6.03 -20.23 8.16
C LYS A 348 -6.64 -21.29 7.22
N PRO A 349 -6.00 -22.46 7.05
CA PRO A 349 -6.53 -23.53 6.22
C PRO A 349 -7.95 -23.90 6.68
N PRO A 350 -8.87 -24.18 5.75
CA PRO A 350 -10.24 -24.53 6.10
C PRO A 350 -10.26 -25.80 6.97
N SER A 351 -11.05 -25.78 8.04
CA SER A 351 -11.45 -26.99 8.78
C SER A 351 -12.20 -27.93 7.83
N GLY A 352 -12.01 -29.25 7.98
CA GLY A 352 -12.51 -30.28 7.07
C GLY A 352 -14.02 -30.27 6.79
N ASP A 353 -14.83 -29.64 7.64
CA ASP A 353 -16.30 -29.62 7.57
C ASP A 353 -16.91 -28.69 6.48
N LYS A 354 -16.14 -28.19 5.51
CA LYS A 354 -16.64 -27.19 4.52
C LYS A 354 -16.97 -27.74 3.13
N LEU A 355 -16.72 -29.02 2.84
CA LEU A 355 -16.88 -29.54 1.47
C LEU A 355 -18.33 -29.51 0.97
N ASP A 356 -19.29 -29.89 1.81
CA ASP A 356 -20.72 -29.86 1.46
C ASP A 356 -21.22 -28.44 1.19
N SER A 357 -20.69 -27.45 1.92
CA SER A 357 -21.01 -26.03 1.70
C SER A 357 -20.43 -25.47 0.40
N LYS A 358 -19.27 -25.99 -0.05
CA LYS A 358 -18.68 -25.62 -1.34
C LYS A 358 -19.47 -26.24 -2.50
N LYS A 359 -19.83 -27.52 -2.37
CA LYS A 359 -20.64 -28.24 -3.35
C LYS A 359 -21.95 -27.50 -3.65
N GLN A 360 -22.67 -27.04 -2.62
CA GLN A 360 -23.93 -26.30 -2.81
C GLN A 360 -23.80 -24.94 -3.51
N LYS A 361 -22.58 -24.39 -3.65
CA LYS A 361 -22.34 -23.04 -4.20
C LYS A 361 -21.56 -23.03 -5.51
N VAL A 362 -21.14 -24.20 -6.01
CA VAL A 362 -20.17 -24.33 -7.11
C VAL A 362 -20.65 -23.66 -8.42
N SER A 363 -21.95 -23.61 -8.70
CA SER A 363 -22.52 -22.87 -9.85
C SER A 363 -22.19 -21.37 -9.88
N SER A 364 -21.88 -20.78 -8.72
CA SER A 364 -21.64 -19.35 -8.54
C SER A 364 -20.18 -18.99 -8.26
N ILE A 365 -19.28 -19.97 -8.14
CA ILE A 365 -17.89 -19.68 -7.76
C ILE A 365 -17.07 -19.10 -8.90
N LEU A 366 -16.06 -18.33 -8.50
CA LEU A 366 -14.90 -18.08 -9.33
C LEU A 366 -13.88 -19.17 -9.06
N THR A 367 -13.18 -19.64 -10.10
CA THR A 367 -12.09 -20.61 -9.95
C THR A 367 -11.09 -20.10 -8.92
N GLU A 368 -10.77 -20.95 -7.93
CA GLU A 368 -9.98 -20.55 -6.78
C GLU A 368 -8.54 -20.20 -7.18
N ASP A 369 -8.00 -21.01 -8.10
CA ASP A 369 -6.76 -20.78 -8.81
C ASP A 369 -6.98 -19.86 -10.02
N SER A 370 -6.51 -18.62 -9.92
CA SER A 370 -6.61 -17.64 -11.00
C SER A 370 -5.69 -17.95 -12.17
N CYS A 371 -4.69 -18.83 -11.99
CA CYS A 371 -3.77 -19.28 -13.03
C CYS A 371 -4.25 -20.53 -13.77
N PHE A 372 -5.44 -21.04 -13.43
CA PHE A 372 -6.04 -22.23 -14.05
C PHE A 372 -5.93 -22.23 -15.59
N TRP A 373 -6.29 -21.11 -16.23
CA TRP A 373 -6.25 -21.03 -17.69
C TRP A 373 -4.84 -21.09 -18.26
N ALA A 374 -3.81 -20.63 -17.55
CA ALA A 374 -2.44 -20.82 -17.99
C ALA A 374 -2.07 -22.32 -18.05
N HIS A 375 -2.52 -23.10 -17.04
CA HIS A 375 -2.33 -24.56 -17.06
C HIS A 375 -3.05 -25.22 -18.24
N VAL A 376 -4.26 -24.76 -18.58
CA VAL A 376 -5.00 -25.25 -19.76
C VAL A 376 -4.24 -24.95 -21.06
N GLU A 377 -3.72 -23.74 -21.24
CA GLU A 377 -2.98 -23.36 -22.46
C GLU A 377 -1.69 -24.16 -22.61
N GLU A 378 -0.93 -24.37 -21.53
CA GLU A 378 0.27 -25.24 -21.55
C GLU A 378 -0.07 -26.70 -21.89
N ALA A 379 -1.23 -27.19 -21.43
CA ALA A 379 -1.71 -28.52 -21.77
C ALA A 379 -2.12 -28.62 -23.25
N ILE A 380 -2.75 -27.58 -23.82
CA ILE A 380 -3.05 -27.49 -25.25
C ILE A 380 -1.76 -27.51 -26.07
N LEU A 381 -0.77 -26.68 -25.72
CA LEU A 381 0.53 -26.64 -26.38
C LEU A 381 1.24 -28.01 -26.31
N SER A 382 1.13 -28.71 -25.17
CA SER A 382 1.67 -30.06 -25.01
C SER A 382 1.00 -31.06 -25.95
N CYS A 383 -0.32 -30.97 -26.13
CA CYS A 383 -1.07 -31.78 -27.11
C CYS A 383 -0.66 -31.47 -28.56
N GLU A 384 -0.49 -30.19 -28.91
CA GLU A 384 -0.05 -29.77 -30.25
C GLU A 384 1.36 -30.31 -30.56
N LEU A 385 2.27 -30.28 -29.58
CA LEU A 385 3.62 -30.85 -29.74
C LEU A 385 3.61 -32.37 -29.94
N LEU A 386 2.69 -33.08 -29.27
CA LEU A 386 2.51 -34.52 -29.46
C LEU A 386 1.97 -34.87 -30.84
N LYS A 387 1.12 -34.03 -31.41
CA LYS A 387 0.58 -34.19 -32.78
C LYS A 387 1.59 -33.78 -33.86
N SER A 388 2.56 -32.91 -33.54
CA SER A 388 3.59 -32.48 -34.47
C SER A 388 4.50 -33.62 -34.95
N ALA A 389 4.66 -33.75 -36.26
CA ALA A 389 5.56 -34.72 -36.88
C ALA A 389 7.05 -34.44 -36.59
N ASN A 390 7.38 -33.22 -36.20
CA ASN A 390 8.75 -32.74 -36.03
C ASN A 390 9.28 -32.83 -34.58
N SER A 391 8.49 -33.37 -33.64
CA SER A 391 8.87 -33.45 -32.22
C SER A 391 9.79 -34.64 -31.93
N THR A 392 10.83 -34.42 -31.12
CA THR A 392 11.75 -35.48 -30.69
C THR A 392 11.10 -36.42 -29.68
N LEU A 393 11.65 -37.64 -29.53
CA LEU A 393 11.14 -38.62 -28.57
C LEU A 393 11.15 -38.07 -27.12
N GLU A 394 12.17 -37.30 -26.76
CA GLU A 394 12.29 -36.68 -25.44
C GLU A 394 11.25 -35.58 -25.24
N GLN A 395 11.01 -34.74 -26.25
CA GLN A 395 9.95 -33.73 -26.22
C GLN A 395 8.57 -34.37 -26.05
N ARG A 396 8.31 -35.48 -26.76
CA ARG A 396 7.05 -36.22 -26.62
C ARG A 396 6.86 -36.80 -25.22
N LYS A 397 7.91 -37.40 -24.64
CA LYS A 397 7.86 -37.89 -23.26
C LYS A 397 7.58 -36.76 -22.26
N SER A 398 8.28 -35.64 -22.40
CA SER A 398 8.08 -34.46 -21.54
C SER A 398 6.66 -33.89 -21.64
N SER A 399 6.13 -33.72 -22.86
CA SER A 399 4.74 -33.28 -23.07
C SER A 399 3.72 -34.23 -22.47
N TRP A 400 3.97 -35.55 -22.59
CA TRP A 400 3.10 -36.55 -21.98
C TRP A 400 3.11 -36.46 -20.45
N ASP A 401 4.29 -36.34 -19.84
CA ASP A 401 4.42 -36.17 -18.39
C ASP A 401 3.71 -34.90 -17.90
N ASN A 402 3.77 -33.81 -18.68
CA ASN A 402 3.03 -32.59 -18.39
C ASN A 402 1.51 -32.78 -18.45
N LEU A 403 1.00 -33.53 -19.43
CA LEU A 403 -0.42 -33.84 -19.54
C LEU A 403 -0.92 -34.70 -18.37
N VAL A 404 -0.14 -35.70 -17.95
CA VAL A 404 -0.48 -36.54 -16.78
C VAL A 404 -0.50 -35.71 -15.49
N LYS A 405 0.44 -34.78 -15.31
CA LYS A 405 0.44 -33.83 -14.19
C LYS A 405 -0.78 -32.93 -14.23
N PHE A 406 -1.12 -32.41 -15.40
CA PHE A 406 -2.28 -31.55 -15.60
C PHE A 406 -3.59 -32.29 -15.31
N GLU A 407 -3.73 -33.54 -15.76
CA GLU A 407 -4.88 -34.40 -15.47
C GLU A 407 -5.08 -34.57 -13.96
N LYS A 408 -4.01 -34.88 -13.22
CA LYS A 408 -4.06 -34.99 -11.75
C LYS A 408 -4.50 -33.68 -11.10
N TYR A 409 -3.93 -32.56 -11.55
CA TYR A 409 -4.28 -31.22 -11.07
C TYR A 409 -5.77 -30.91 -11.29
N ILE A 410 -6.29 -31.15 -12.50
CA ILE A 410 -7.71 -30.89 -12.82
C ILE A 410 -8.63 -31.72 -11.94
N MET A 411 -8.34 -33.01 -11.78
CA MET A 411 -9.16 -33.89 -10.95
C MET A 411 -9.18 -33.42 -9.49
N GLU A 412 -8.05 -32.96 -8.96
CA GLU A 412 -7.97 -32.36 -7.62
C GLU A 412 -8.84 -31.10 -7.51
N GLN A 413 -8.80 -30.20 -8.50
CA GLN A 413 -9.63 -29.00 -8.53
C GLN A 413 -11.14 -29.33 -8.58
N ILE A 414 -11.52 -30.34 -9.36
CA ILE A 414 -12.91 -30.81 -9.47
C ILE A 414 -13.38 -31.41 -8.14
N ASN A 415 -12.59 -32.32 -7.54
CA ASN A 415 -12.95 -32.97 -6.27
C ASN A 415 -13.10 -31.96 -5.12
N ASN A 416 -12.32 -30.89 -5.14
CA ASN A 416 -12.36 -29.83 -4.13
C ASN A 416 -13.43 -28.75 -4.39
N TYR A 417 -14.22 -28.89 -5.46
CA TYR A 417 -15.16 -27.87 -5.94
C TYR A 417 -14.49 -26.49 -6.07
N ALA A 418 -13.24 -26.47 -6.54
CA ALA A 418 -12.39 -25.28 -6.61
C ALA A 418 -12.43 -24.61 -7.99
N VAL A 419 -13.07 -25.23 -8.98
CA VAL A 419 -13.16 -24.72 -10.36
C VAL A 419 -14.59 -24.38 -10.77
N SER A 420 -14.76 -23.26 -11.47
CA SER A 420 -16.04 -22.81 -12.02
C SER A 420 -16.57 -23.78 -13.07
N PRO A 421 -17.88 -24.12 -13.09
CA PRO A 421 -18.48 -24.97 -14.12
C PRO A 421 -18.37 -24.41 -15.55
N GLU A 422 -18.00 -23.14 -15.73
CA GLU A 422 -17.75 -22.54 -17.05
C GLU A 422 -16.67 -23.26 -17.85
N ILE A 423 -15.76 -23.99 -17.18
CA ILE A 423 -14.73 -24.77 -17.88
C ILE A 423 -15.36 -25.88 -18.73
N PHE A 424 -16.54 -26.37 -18.38
CA PHE A 424 -17.25 -27.44 -19.09
C PHE A 424 -18.19 -26.94 -20.20
N LEU A 425 -18.18 -25.63 -20.49
CA LEU A 425 -18.94 -25.09 -21.62
C LEU A 425 -18.39 -25.65 -22.93
N VAL A 426 -19.28 -26.01 -23.84
CA VAL A 426 -18.96 -26.76 -25.07
C VAL A 426 -17.83 -26.12 -25.90
N LYS A 427 -17.77 -24.78 -25.95
CA LYS A 427 -16.78 -24.04 -26.74
C LYS A 427 -15.57 -23.55 -25.93
N SER A 428 -15.43 -23.97 -24.68
CA SER A 428 -14.31 -23.57 -23.82
C SER A 428 -12.98 -24.17 -24.30
N SER A 429 -11.87 -23.50 -24.02
CA SER A 429 -10.53 -24.04 -24.27
C SER A 429 -10.27 -25.35 -23.52
N PHE A 430 -10.85 -25.53 -22.33
CA PHE A 430 -10.73 -26.79 -21.60
C PHE A 430 -11.44 -27.95 -22.32
N MET A 431 -12.64 -27.73 -22.86
CA MET A 431 -13.35 -28.76 -23.64
C MET A 431 -12.66 -29.04 -24.97
N LYS A 432 -12.04 -28.03 -25.60
CA LYS A 432 -11.19 -28.23 -26.78
C LYS A 432 -9.97 -29.09 -26.46
N TRP A 433 -9.27 -28.80 -25.36
CA TRP A 433 -8.17 -29.61 -24.87
C TRP A 433 -8.62 -31.06 -24.64
N TRP A 434 -9.73 -31.26 -23.92
CA TRP A 434 -10.27 -32.59 -23.63
C TRP A 434 -10.51 -33.40 -24.91
N GLY A 435 -11.15 -32.81 -25.93
CA GLY A 435 -11.39 -33.50 -27.20
C GLY A 435 -10.11 -33.91 -27.92
N VAL A 436 -9.08 -33.06 -27.90
CA VAL A 436 -7.76 -33.38 -28.49
C VAL A 436 -7.02 -34.45 -27.69
N TYR A 437 -7.11 -34.40 -26.37
CA TYR A 437 -6.46 -35.33 -25.46
C TYR A 437 -7.11 -36.72 -25.51
N GLU A 438 -8.44 -36.79 -25.55
CA GLU A 438 -9.19 -38.05 -25.69
C GLU A 438 -8.86 -38.78 -26.99
N ASP A 439 -8.81 -38.06 -28.12
CA ASP A 439 -8.39 -38.57 -29.43
C ASP A 439 -6.98 -39.18 -29.38
N TYR A 440 -6.05 -38.51 -28.69
CA TYR A 440 -4.69 -39.03 -28.51
C TYR A 440 -4.65 -40.31 -27.65
N ILE A 441 -5.40 -40.37 -26.54
CA ILE A 441 -5.45 -41.57 -25.68
C ILE A 441 -6.01 -42.76 -26.46
N TYR A 442 -7.07 -42.54 -27.24
CA TYR A 442 -7.70 -43.58 -28.05
C TYR A 442 -6.75 -44.12 -29.13
N THR A 443 -6.07 -43.22 -29.85
CA THR A 443 -5.17 -43.61 -30.95
C THR A 443 -3.85 -44.24 -30.46
N SER A 444 -3.38 -43.88 -29.27
CA SER A 444 -2.12 -44.39 -28.72
C SER A 444 -2.26 -45.70 -27.93
N ASN A 445 -3.45 -46.28 -27.84
CA ASN A 445 -3.76 -47.49 -27.05
C ASN A 445 -3.33 -47.39 -25.56
N ASN A 446 -3.13 -46.17 -25.07
CA ASN A 446 -2.67 -45.86 -23.72
C ASN A 446 -3.87 -45.78 -22.76
N SER A 447 -4.67 -46.84 -22.67
CA SER A 447 -5.78 -46.88 -21.72
C SER A 447 -5.27 -47.15 -20.30
N TYR A 448 -4.79 -46.12 -19.63
CA TYR A 448 -4.58 -46.18 -18.18
C TYR A 448 -5.82 -45.63 -17.46
N GLY A 449 -6.08 -46.16 -16.27
CA GLY A 449 -7.25 -45.80 -15.44
C GLY A 449 -7.17 -44.37 -14.90
N SER A 450 -7.51 -43.41 -15.75
CA SER A 450 -7.95 -42.03 -15.50
C SER A 450 -9.18 -41.78 -14.61
N PRO A 451 -9.12 -41.30 -13.35
CA PRO A 451 -10.32 -40.76 -12.70
C PRO A 451 -10.95 -39.63 -13.52
N LEU A 452 -10.13 -38.73 -14.07
CA LEU A 452 -10.63 -37.65 -14.95
C LEU A 452 -11.27 -38.21 -16.22
N ILE A 453 -10.64 -39.21 -16.86
CA ILE A 453 -11.19 -39.85 -18.06
C ILE A 453 -12.56 -40.46 -17.76
N SER A 454 -12.69 -41.18 -16.64
CA SER A 454 -13.98 -41.76 -16.24
C SER A 454 -15.03 -40.68 -15.98
N PHE A 455 -14.64 -39.59 -15.30
CA PHE A 455 -15.52 -38.46 -15.00
C PHE A 455 -16.04 -37.78 -16.27
N MET A 456 -15.17 -37.56 -17.26
CA MET A 456 -15.53 -36.93 -18.52
C MET A 456 -16.38 -37.86 -19.41
N LYS A 457 -15.99 -39.14 -19.56
CA LYS A 457 -16.72 -40.10 -20.40
C LYS A 457 -18.11 -40.43 -19.88
N ASN A 458 -18.28 -40.49 -18.56
CA ASN A 458 -19.57 -40.77 -17.94
C ASN A 458 -20.50 -39.53 -17.92
N GLY A 459 -20.04 -38.38 -18.43
CA GLY A 459 -20.83 -37.15 -18.45
C GLY A 459 -21.05 -36.53 -17.06
N CYS A 460 -20.27 -36.93 -16.04
CA CYS A 460 -20.46 -36.47 -14.65
C CYS A 460 -20.31 -34.95 -14.49
N TYR A 461 -19.58 -34.29 -15.40
CA TYR A 461 -19.46 -32.83 -15.43
C TYR A 461 -20.80 -32.10 -15.67
N THR A 462 -21.83 -32.77 -16.21
CA THR A 462 -23.15 -32.16 -16.41
C THR A 462 -23.89 -31.90 -15.10
N GLU A 463 -23.58 -32.71 -14.07
CA GLU A 463 -24.12 -32.63 -12.70
C GLU A 463 -23.25 -31.75 -11.78
N TYR A 464 -22.10 -31.27 -12.25
CA TYR A 464 -21.20 -30.39 -11.50
C TYR A 464 -21.76 -28.95 -11.49
N ARG A 465 -22.67 -28.64 -10.57
CA ARG A 465 -23.38 -27.34 -10.48
C ARG A 465 -23.71 -26.94 -9.05
#